data_AF-A0AAW2VMN5-F1
#
_entry.id   AF-A0AAW2VMN5-F1
#
_cell.length_a   1.000
_cell.length_b   1.000
_cell.length_c   1.000
_cell.angle_alpha   90.00
_cell.angle_beta   90.00
_cell.angle_gamma   90.00
#
_symmetry.space_group_name_H-M   'P 1'
#
loop_
_entity.id
_entity.type
_entity.pdbx_description
1 polymer ?
#
loop_
_entity_poly.entity_id
_entity_poly.type
_entity_poly.pdbx_seq_one_letter_code
_entity_poly.pdbx_strand_id
1 'polypeptide(L)'
;MANSSNGCEKSAFLNGTLEEEVYVNQPEGFSVIGHENKVLKLKKALYGLKQAPRAWYSRLDNYLQKNGFSRCLHEYALYVKKDKGDILYICIYVDDLILTGSNQHMYENFKKVMAQEFEMSDMGLMSYYLGLEVKQRSDGIFISQEAYARETLKKFKMKECNPVTTPIECGVKLSKDDGARKVDSTTFRSLVGSLRYLTCTRPDILFAVGLVSRFMENPSEEHMNAAKRILRYLKGTFDYGIFYTSSNDVCLKGYCDSDYAGDVDDRKSTTGFVFYFGENAISWCSRKQPIVTLSTCESEYVATTAGTCHAIWLRRLLSELYFAQDRATKIMVDNKSAIALAKNPVFHDRSKHIDARNGGIFTGGESGIVGLGGGKASLVRQLGFLTRGKFSYCLVSVSDKSNSSKLNFGANAEVLGRGVVSTPMVMKSPETFYRLTLEGISVGNQRLEMSDSGVSEEGNIIIDSGTTLTLLPIDLYNKVENALKSSIKLKRIKDPQGVLDLCYFTRNDIRIPQFTVHFKGADLKLRHDNVLVRTSNVSLCLAAKPVQDLAIYGNLAQVNFLVGYDLVKRTVSFRLLIVGDHEMKSI
;
A
#
# COMPACT_ATOMS: atom_id res chain seq x y z
N MET A 1 6.78 23.35 28.46
CA MET A 1 7.31 22.06 28.96
C MET A 1 6.12 21.13 29.09
N ALA A 2 5.96 20.18 28.17
CA ALA A 2 4.89 19.19 28.24
C ALA A 2 5.42 17.98 29.00
N ASN A 3 5.15 17.92 30.30
CA ASN A 3 5.50 16.76 31.12
C ASN A 3 4.51 15.65 30.80
N SER A 4 5.01 14.50 30.34
CA SER A 4 4.16 13.32 30.12
C SER A 4 4.02 12.54 31.42
N SER A 5 2.80 12.12 31.72
CA SER A 5 2.47 11.35 32.92
C SER A 5 1.73 10.07 32.58
N ASN A 6 1.84 9.06 33.44
CA ASN A 6 1.16 7.78 33.25
C ASN A 6 0.00 7.61 34.23
N GLY A 7 -1.13 7.16 33.73
CA GLY A 7 -2.22 6.57 34.51
C GLY A 7 -2.33 5.09 34.22
N CYS A 8 -2.65 4.28 35.23
CA CYS A 8 -2.95 2.86 35.07
C CYS A 8 -4.32 2.55 35.68
N GLU A 9 -5.16 1.84 34.93
CA GLU A 9 -6.45 1.37 35.44
C GLU A 9 -6.33 -0.03 36.03
N LYS A 10 -6.80 -0.19 37.27
CA LYS A 10 -6.83 -1.51 37.90
C LYS A 10 -8.04 -2.28 37.38
N SER A 11 -7.79 -3.51 36.93
CA SER A 11 -8.85 -4.43 36.49
C SER A 11 -9.67 -3.92 35.30
N ALA A 12 -9.06 -3.22 34.34
CA ALA A 12 -9.77 -2.50 33.29
C ALA A 12 -10.73 -3.39 32.46
N PHE A 13 -10.36 -4.65 32.22
CA PHE A 13 -11.24 -5.59 31.53
C PHE A 13 -12.52 -5.90 32.30
N LEU A 14 -12.50 -5.84 33.63
CA LEU A 14 -13.70 -5.99 34.47
C LEU A 14 -14.64 -4.80 34.36
N ASN A 15 -14.20 -3.69 33.76
CA ASN A 15 -15.06 -2.56 33.45
C ASN A 15 -15.77 -2.71 32.10
N GLY A 16 -15.35 -3.61 31.20
CA GLY A 16 -16.07 -3.84 29.95
C GLY A 16 -17.46 -4.47 30.17
N THR A 17 -18.49 -3.94 29.51
CA THR A 17 -19.81 -4.59 29.44
C THR A 17 -19.83 -5.55 28.26
N LEU A 18 -20.27 -6.79 28.47
CA LEU A 18 -20.45 -7.76 27.39
C LEU A 18 -21.79 -7.54 26.69
N GLU A 19 -21.78 -7.43 25.37
CA GLU A 19 -23.01 -7.36 24.55
C GLU A 19 -23.62 -8.76 24.33
N GLU A 20 -22.79 -9.80 24.46
CA GLU A 20 -23.16 -11.19 24.23
C GLU A 20 -23.43 -11.91 25.55
N GLU A 21 -24.23 -12.97 25.50
CA GLU A 21 -24.39 -13.85 26.65
C GLU A 21 -23.22 -14.85 26.73
N VAL A 22 -22.33 -14.63 27.69
CA VAL A 22 -21.22 -15.54 27.97
C VAL A 22 -21.48 -16.27 29.28
N TYR A 23 -21.39 -17.60 29.23
CA TYR A 23 -21.48 -18.47 30.40
C TYR A 23 -20.12 -19.12 30.65
N VAL A 24 -19.75 -19.25 31.91
CA VAL A 24 -18.51 -19.92 32.35
C VAL A 24 -18.83 -21.00 33.37
N ASN A 25 -18.02 -22.06 33.39
CA ASN A 25 -18.07 -23.03 34.47
C ASN A 25 -17.77 -22.33 35.80
N GLN A 26 -18.34 -22.86 36.87
CA GLN A 26 -18.04 -22.37 38.21
C GLN A 26 -16.54 -22.58 38.49
N PRO A 27 -15.83 -21.55 39.00
CA PRO A 27 -14.43 -21.68 39.35
C PRO A 27 -14.22 -22.76 40.40
N GLU A 28 -13.11 -23.48 40.30
CA GLU A 28 -12.72 -24.49 41.29
C GLU A 28 -12.61 -23.83 42.69
N GLY A 29 -13.25 -24.43 43.69
CA GLY A 29 -13.34 -23.88 45.05
C GLY A 29 -14.47 -22.88 45.30
N PHE A 30 -15.24 -22.48 44.27
CA PHE A 30 -16.38 -21.56 44.37
C PHE A 30 -17.71 -22.16 43.87
N SER A 31 -17.74 -23.48 43.64
CA SER A 31 -18.95 -24.18 43.24
C SER A 31 -20.03 -24.12 44.31
N VAL A 32 -21.24 -23.74 43.93
CA VAL A 32 -22.39 -23.71 44.82
C VAL A 32 -22.88 -25.13 45.06
N ILE A 33 -22.85 -25.55 46.33
CA ILE A 33 -23.29 -26.88 46.78
C ILE A 33 -24.74 -27.15 46.34
N GLY A 34 -24.98 -28.28 45.69
CA GLY A 34 -26.27 -28.68 45.11
C GLY A 34 -26.58 -28.07 43.74
N HIS A 35 -25.67 -27.26 43.20
CA HIS A 35 -25.77 -26.60 41.89
C HIS A 35 -24.50 -26.77 41.05
N GLU A 36 -23.75 -27.84 41.27
CA GLU A 36 -22.46 -28.11 40.63
C GLU A 36 -22.57 -28.20 39.11
N ASN A 37 -23.73 -28.64 38.59
CA ASN A 37 -24.02 -28.74 37.16
C ASN A 37 -24.45 -27.43 36.50
N LYS A 38 -24.53 -26.32 37.25
CA LYS A 38 -24.89 -25.00 36.70
C LYS A 38 -23.67 -24.22 36.25
N VAL A 39 -23.89 -23.27 35.35
CA VAL A 39 -22.89 -22.32 34.84
C VAL A 39 -23.21 -20.91 35.33
N LEU A 40 -22.19 -20.06 35.43
CA LEU A 40 -22.34 -18.64 35.78
C LEU A 40 -22.47 -17.80 34.51
N LYS A 41 -23.46 -16.92 34.47
CA LYS A 41 -23.58 -15.89 33.41
C LYS A 41 -22.70 -14.70 33.77
N LEU A 42 -21.78 -14.35 32.89
CA LEU A 42 -20.94 -13.17 33.07
C LEU A 42 -21.75 -11.90 32.80
N LYS A 43 -21.75 -10.97 33.77
CA LYS A 43 -22.37 -9.65 33.63
C LYS A 43 -21.41 -8.59 33.09
N LYS A 44 -20.12 -8.77 33.32
CA LYS A 44 -19.03 -7.92 32.84
C LYS A 44 -17.94 -8.79 32.22
N ALA A 45 -17.07 -8.19 31.42
CA ALA A 45 -15.97 -8.88 30.80
C ALA A 45 -14.98 -9.40 31.87
N LEU A 46 -14.36 -10.53 31.58
CA LEU A 46 -13.39 -11.20 32.44
C LEU A 46 -12.06 -11.33 31.69
N TYR A 47 -10.95 -11.29 32.42
CA TYR A 47 -9.63 -11.59 31.86
C TYR A 47 -9.63 -12.98 31.19
N GLY A 48 -9.00 -13.07 30.02
CA GLY A 48 -8.97 -14.28 29.21
C GLY A 48 -10.10 -14.40 28.18
N LEU A 49 -11.15 -13.58 28.25
CA LEU A 49 -12.14 -13.50 27.18
C LEU A 49 -11.56 -12.76 25.96
N LYS A 50 -11.74 -13.34 24.76
CA LYS A 50 -11.41 -12.67 23.49
C LYS A 50 -12.09 -11.31 23.30
N GLN A 51 -13.25 -11.12 23.92
CA GLN A 51 -14.10 -9.92 23.83
C GLN A 51 -13.67 -8.82 24.81
N ALA A 52 -12.97 -9.18 25.89
CA ALA A 52 -12.73 -8.28 27.02
C ALA A 52 -11.96 -6.99 26.64
N PRO A 53 -10.88 -7.05 25.83
CA PRO A 53 -10.17 -5.85 25.43
C PRO A 53 -11.04 -4.88 24.63
N ARG A 54 -11.92 -5.41 23.76
CA ARG A 54 -12.84 -4.61 22.95
C ARG A 54 -13.93 -3.99 23.82
N ALA A 55 -14.53 -4.77 24.72
CA ALA A 55 -15.55 -4.28 25.64
C ALA A 55 -15.02 -3.16 26.54
N TRP A 56 -13.78 -3.32 27.02
CA TRP A 56 -13.06 -2.30 27.77
C TRP A 56 -12.86 -1.03 26.94
N TYR A 57 -12.21 -1.15 25.79
CA TYR A 57 -11.95 -0.03 24.90
C TYR A 57 -13.22 0.73 24.50
N SER A 58 -14.31 0.02 24.17
CA SER A 58 -15.60 0.65 23.85
C SER A 58 -16.17 1.46 25.02
N ARG A 59 -16.03 0.98 26.26
CA ARG A 59 -16.51 1.74 27.43
C ARG A 59 -15.67 3.00 27.64
N LEU A 60 -14.35 2.88 27.54
CA LEU A 60 -13.43 4.00 27.68
C LEU A 60 -13.63 5.05 26.58
N ASP A 61 -13.73 4.62 25.32
CA ASP A 61 -14.00 5.47 24.15
C ASP A 61 -15.28 6.30 24.33
N ASN A 62 -16.38 5.65 24.69
CA ASN A 62 -17.66 6.32 24.95
C ASN A 62 -17.54 7.35 26.08
N TYR A 63 -16.81 7.03 27.15
CA TYR A 63 -16.63 7.93 28.28
C TYR A 63 -15.77 9.15 27.92
N LEU A 64 -14.66 8.94 27.21
CA LEU A 64 -13.80 10.03 26.74
C LEU A 64 -14.56 10.97 25.79
N GLN A 65 -15.32 10.43 24.84
CA GLN A 65 -16.12 11.24 23.92
C GLN A 65 -17.19 12.06 24.64
N LYS A 66 -17.91 11.47 25.60
CA LYS A 66 -18.87 12.20 26.45
C LYS A 66 -18.23 13.36 27.22
N ASN A 67 -16.95 13.24 27.57
CA ASN A 67 -16.18 14.26 28.27
C ASN A 67 -15.41 15.21 27.33
N GLY A 68 -15.79 15.27 26.05
CA GLY A 68 -15.32 16.25 25.09
C GLY A 68 -13.96 15.93 24.45
N PHE A 69 -13.51 14.68 24.51
CA PHE A 69 -12.36 14.23 23.73
C PHE A 69 -12.79 13.80 22.33
N SER A 70 -11.99 14.15 21.33
CA SER A 70 -12.13 13.67 19.96
C SER A 70 -11.11 12.57 19.70
N ARG A 71 -11.56 11.43 19.17
CA ARG A 71 -10.68 10.33 18.77
C ARG A 71 -10.00 10.65 17.44
N CYS A 72 -8.70 10.43 17.34
CA CYS A 72 -7.95 10.55 16.09
C CYS A 72 -8.39 9.48 15.09
N LEU A 73 -8.67 9.87 13.84
CA LEU A 73 -9.09 8.93 12.78
C LEU A 73 -7.94 8.15 12.15
N HIS A 74 -6.69 8.54 12.44
CA HIS A 74 -5.48 7.96 11.86
C HIS A 74 -4.68 7.11 12.85
N GLU A 75 -5.04 7.19 14.14
CA GLU A 75 -4.53 6.37 15.24
C GLU A 75 -5.63 6.29 16.32
N TYR A 76 -6.37 5.18 16.39
CA TYR A 76 -7.54 5.07 17.27
C TYR A 76 -7.18 5.03 18.75
N ALA A 77 -5.92 4.74 19.10
CA ALA A 77 -5.43 4.84 20.47
C ALA A 77 -5.20 6.29 20.94
N LEU A 78 -5.29 7.29 20.05
CA LEU A 78 -5.01 8.69 20.36
C LEU A 78 -6.29 9.51 20.47
N TYR A 79 -6.41 10.28 21.55
CA TYR A 79 -7.51 11.21 21.80
C TYR A 79 -6.96 12.61 22.05
N VAL A 80 -7.71 13.61 21.60
CA VAL A 80 -7.35 15.01 21.74
C VAL A 80 -8.52 15.80 22.29
N LYS A 81 -8.25 16.66 23.28
CA LYS A 81 -9.20 17.65 23.78
C LYS A 81 -8.57 19.01 23.68
N LYS A 82 -9.32 19.96 23.12
CA LYS A 82 -8.92 21.37 22.99
C LYS A 82 -9.90 22.23 23.77
N ASP A 83 -9.38 23.10 24.64
CA ASP A 83 -10.18 24.07 25.39
C ASP A 83 -9.48 25.43 25.41
N LYS A 84 -10.15 26.48 24.92
CA LYS A 84 -9.65 27.88 24.91
C LYS A 84 -8.21 28.08 24.39
N GLY A 85 -7.74 27.19 23.52
CA GLY A 85 -6.38 27.23 22.95
C GLY A 85 -5.40 26.24 23.58
N ASP A 86 -5.72 25.71 24.76
CA ASP A 86 -4.98 24.63 25.40
C ASP A 86 -5.35 23.26 24.83
N ILE A 87 -4.40 22.34 24.87
CA ILE A 87 -4.53 21.01 24.27
C ILE A 87 -4.09 19.95 25.29
N LEU A 88 -4.85 18.87 25.36
CA LEU A 88 -4.54 17.65 26.09
C LEU A 88 -4.64 16.45 25.15
N TYR A 89 -3.57 15.67 25.08
CA TYR A 89 -3.47 14.43 24.34
C TYR A 89 -3.50 13.23 25.30
N ILE A 90 -4.17 12.17 24.86
CA ILE A 90 -4.22 10.89 25.55
C ILE A 90 -3.83 9.80 24.56
N CYS A 91 -2.82 9.01 24.87
CA CYS A 91 -2.54 7.76 24.16
C CYS A 91 -2.89 6.58 25.05
N ILE A 92 -3.62 5.62 24.51
CA ILE A 92 -4.16 4.47 25.25
C ILE A 92 -3.45 3.21 24.80
N TYR A 93 -2.96 2.41 25.74
CA TYR A 93 -2.57 1.05 25.48
C TYR A 93 -3.16 0.13 26.55
N VAL A 94 -4.24 -0.56 26.17
CA VAL A 94 -4.94 -1.50 27.07
C VAL A 94 -5.35 -0.77 28.35
N ASP A 95 -4.63 -0.97 29.45
CA ASP A 95 -4.96 -0.43 30.78
C ASP A 95 -4.10 0.81 31.12
N ASP A 96 -3.10 1.13 30.29
CA ASP A 96 -2.18 2.25 30.48
C ASP A 96 -2.57 3.47 29.64
N LEU A 97 -2.50 4.64 30.26
CA LEU A 97 -2.85 5.94 29.68
C LEU A 97 -1.63 6.86 29.75
N ILE A 98 -1.10 7.28 28.59
CA ILE A 98 -0.15 8.39 28.52
C ILE A 98 -0.92 9.68 28.33
N LEU A 99 -0.59 10.67 29.15
CA LEU A 99 -1.18 12.00 29.10
C LEU A 99 -0.08 13.02 28.86
N THR A 100 -0.31 13.94 27.94
CA THR A 100 0.58 15.10 27.70
C THR A 100 -0.24 16.28 27.22
N GLY A 101 0.14 17.51 27.58
CA GLY A 101 -0.65 18.69 27.23
C GLY A 101 0.02 20.01 27.57
N SER A 102 -0.65 21.11 27.23
CA SER A 102 -0.16 22.48 27.45
C SER A 102 -0.49 23.05 28.83
N ASN A 103 -1.50 22.50 29.53
CA ASN A 103 -2.06 23.09 30.73
C ASN A 103 -2.30 22.07 31.85
N GLN A 104 -1.72 22.34 33.03
CA GLN A 104 -1.85 21.50 34.22
C GLN A 104 -3.30 21.39 34.74
N HIS A 105 -4.12 22.42 34.56
CA HIS A 105 -5.52 22.39 34.98
C HIS A 105 -6.35 21.41 34.16
N MET A 106 -6.10 21.30 32.84
CA MET A 106 -6.77 20.30 32.00
C MET A 106 -6.44 18.89 32.46
N TYR A 107 -5.20 18.68 32.91
CA TYR A 107 -4.72 17.42 33.44
C TYR A 107 -5.36 17.05 34.77
N GLU A 108 -5.45 17.99 35.71
CA GLU A 108 -6.16 17.78 36.99
C GLU A 108 -7.65 17.53 36.80
N ASN A 109 -8.28 18.26 35.87
CA ASN A 109 -9.68 18.04 35.53
C ASN A 109 -9.89 16.65 34.92
N PHE A 110 -9.02 16.23 34.01
CA PHE A 110 -9.05 14.88 33.44
C PHE A 110 -8.98 13.81 34.51
N LYS A 111 -8.05 13.93 35.46
CA LYS A 111 -7.93 12.98 36.59
C LYS A 111 -9.22 12.90 37.40
N LYS A 112 -9.82 14.03 37.74
CA LYS A 112 -11.07 14.08 38.52
C LYS A 112 -12.21 13.40 37.77
N VAL A 113 -12.37 13.71 36.48
CA VAL A 113 -13.40 13.11 35.62
C VAL A 113 -13.22 11.60 35.56
N MET A 114 -12.03 11.13 35.19
CA MET A 114 -11.80 9.69 35.06
C MET A 114 -11.93 8.93 36.38
N ALA A 115 -11.49 9.50 37.49
CA ALA A 115 -11.61 8.87 38.82
C ALA A 115 -13.07 8.72 39.30
N GLN A 116 -14.03 9.44 38.69
CA GLN A 116 -15.46 9.25 38.99
C GLN A 116 -16.03 7.97 38.39
N GLU A 117 -15.47 7.51 37.26
CA GLU A 117 -16.00 6.36 36.52
C GLU A 117 -15.10 5.11 36.67
N PHE A 118 -13.78 5.31 36.75
CA PHE A 118 -12.79 4.26 36.70
C PHE A 118 -11.84 4.32 37.91
N GLU A 119 -11.44 3.15 38.41
CA GLU A 119 -10.44 3.04 39.48
C GLU A 119 -9.03 3.20 38.90
N MET A 120 -8.59 4.46 38.79
CA MET A 120 -7.29 4.79 38.20
C MET A 120 -6.25 5.16 39.25
N SER A 121 -5.00 4.77 39.00
CA SER A 121 -3.83 5.21 39.76
C SER A 121 -2.97 6.16 38.93
N ASP A 122 -2.62 7.30 39.51
CA ASP A 122 -1.67 8.24 38.93
C ASP A 122 -0.25 7.81 39.29
N MET A 123 0.58 7.55 38.27
CA MET A 123 1.97 7.14 38.42
C MET A 123 2.94 8.31 38.34
N GLY A 124 2.43 9.54 38.24
CA GLY A 124 3.23 10.76 38.14
C GLY A 124 3.95 10.86 36.80
N LEU A 125 5.12 11.49 36.81
CA LEU A 125 5.93 11.73 35.62
C LEU A 125 6.38 10.40 35.01
N MET A 126 6.13 10.22 33.71
CA MET A 126 6.44 8.98 32.99
C MET A 126 7.95 8.67 33.06
N SER A 127 8.28 7.58 33.73
CA SER A 127 9.64 7.03 33.84
C SER A 127 9.78 5.67 33.13
N TYR A 128 8.68 4.96 32.91
CA TYR A 128 8.64 3.68 32.24
C TYR A 128 7.28 3.48 31.53
N TYR A 129 7.29 2.97 30.30
CA TYR A 129 6.07 2.68 29.54
C TYR A 129 6.29 1.54 28.55
N LEU A 130 5.50 0.47 28.64
CA LEU A 130 5.54 -0.70 27.73
C LEU A 130 6.95 -1.24 27.47
N GLY A 131 7.79 -1.30 28.50
CA GLY A 131 9.17 -1.79 28.39
C GLY A 131 10.20 -0.75 27.92
N LEU A 132 9.77 0.49 27.72
CA LEU A 132 10.63 1.63 27.42
C LEU A 132 10.92 2.40 28.71
N GLU A 133 12.17 2.73 28.93
CA GLU A 133 12.62 3.62 30.01
C GLU A 133 12.63 5.05 29.49
N VAL A 134 12.10 5.98 30.28
CA VAL A 134 11.96 7.39 29.92
C VAL A 134 12.66 8.23 30.97
N LYS A 135 13.68 8.98 30.55
CA LYS A 135 14.39 9.95 31.39
C LYS A 135 14.02 11.35 30.91
N GLN A 136 13.07 11.98 31.58
CA GLN A 136 12.66 13.37 31.29
C GLN A 136 13.61 14.34 32.00
N ARG A 137 14.20 15.27 31.25
CA ARG A 137 15.17 16.27 31.72
C ARG A 137 14.74 17.66 31.24
N SER A 138 15.37 18.70 31.78
CA SER A 138 15.09 20.08 31.37
C SER A 138 15.49 20.37 29.91
N ASP A 139 16.47 19.65 29.38
CA ASP A 139 17.00 19.78 28.02
C ASP A 139 16.34 18.85 27.00
N GLY A 140 15.56 17.86 27.44
CA GLY A 140 14.86 16.94 26.56
C GLY A 140 14.38 15.66 27.22
N ILE A 141 13.86 14.74 26.41
CA ILE A 141 13.36 13.43 26.84
C ILE A 141 14.22 12.35 26.20
N PHE A 142 14.84 11.50 27.03
CA PHE A 142 15.59 10.34 26.56
C PHE A 142 14.76 9.07 26.71
N ILE A 143 14.60 8.29 25.64
CA ILE A 143 13.88 7.02 25.63
C ILE A 143 14.86 5.89 25.30
N SER A 144 14.92 4.86 26.15
CA SER A 144 15.83 3.72 26.01
C SER A 144 15.19 2.40 26.40
N GLN A 145 15.92 1.30 26.14
CA GLN A 145 15.57 -0.05 26.58
C GLN A 145 16.81 -0.71 27.24
N GLU A 146 17.51 0.02 28.10
CA GLU A 146 18.80 -0.35 28.69
C GLU A 146 18.68 -1.63 29.52
N ALA A 147 17.73 -1.68 30.45
CA ALA A 147 17.48 -2.87 31.26
C ALA A 147 17.17 -4.11 30.38
N TYR A 148 16.34 -3.94 29.34
CA TYR A 148 15.99 -5.02 28.42
C TYR A 148 17.20 -5.48 27.59
N ALA A 149 18.06 -4.57 27.14
CA ALA A 149 19.30 -4.91 26.44
C ALA A 149 20.22 -5.75 27.33
N ARG A 150 20.38 -5.36 28.60
CA ARG A 150 21.18 -6.10 29.59
C ARG A 150 20.62 -7.50 29.87
N GLU A 151 19.31 -7.62 30.07
CA GLU A 151 18.65 -8.92 30.25
C GLU A 151 18.73 -9.79 28.99
N THR A 152 18.64 -9.20 27.79
CA THR A 152 18.85 -9.92 26.53
C THR A 152 20.27 -10.49 26.45
N LEU A 153 21.30 -9.70 26.78
CA LEU A 153 22.69 -10.18 26.82
C LEU A 153 22.85 -11.32 27.83
N LYS A 154 22.23 -11.23 29.00
CA LYS A 154 22.25 -12.29 30.02
C LYS A 154 21.55 -13.56 29.54
N LYS A 155 20.33 -13.44 28.98
CA LYS A 155 19.52 -14.54 28.45
C LYS A 155 20.28 -15.38 27.42
N PHE A 156 21.04 -14.74 26.53
CA PHE A 156 21.81 -15.42 25.49
C PHE A 156 23.27 -15.67 25.87
N LYS A 157 23.65 -15.53 27.16
CA LYS A 157 25.00 -15.77 27.68
C LYS A 157 26.09 -14.91 26.99
N MET A 158 25.73 -13.69 26.58
CA MET A 158 26.60 -12.71 25.91
C MET A 158 27.01 -11.54 26.83
N LYS A 159 26.79 -11.64 28.14
CA LYS A 159 27.14 -10.57 29.09
C LYS A 159 28.65 -10.26 29.11
N GLU A 160 29.49 -11.28 29.02
CA GLU A 160 30.96 -11.18 29.07
C GLU A 160 31.61 -11.24 27.67
N CYS A 161 30.84 -11.02 26.60
CA CYS A 161 31.39 -11.02 25.25
C CYS A 161 32.20 -9.74 24.96
N ASN A 162 33.16 -9.83 24.03
CA ASN A 162 33.90 -8.65 23.56
C ASN A 162 33.00 -7.78 22.68
N PRO A 163 32.90 -6.46 22.95
CA PRO A 163 32.07 -5.57 22.16
C PRO A 163 32.62 -5.39 20.73
N VAL A 164 31.76 -4.94 19.82
CA VAL A 164 32.13 -4.51 18.46
C VAL A 164 31.50 -3.15 18.15
N THR A 165 32.05 -2.42 17.20
CA THR A 165 31.63 -1.05 16.85
C THR A 165 30.53 -0.98 15.80
N THR A 166 30.21 -2.10 15.12
CA THR A 166 29.14 -2.15 14.12
C THR A 166 28.20 -3.33 14.37
N PRO A 167 26.88 -3.18 14.17
CA PRO A 167 25.91 -4.25 14.38
C PRO A 167 26.08 -5.39 13.37
N ILE A 168 26.68 -5.10 12.22
CA ILE A 168 26.93 -6.05 11.14
C ILE A 168 28.23 -5.72 10.40
N GLU A 169 28.83 -6.71 9.74
CA GLU A 169 30.02 -6.53 8.92
C GLU A 169 29.67 -5.88 7.59
N CYS A 170 30.51 -4.96 7.14
CA CYS A 170 30.33 -4.31 5.84
C CYS A 170 30.46 -5.34 4.73
N GLY A 171 29.48 -5.39 3.82
CA GLY A 171 29.48 -6.32 2.69
C GLY A 171 29.14 -7.77 3.03
N VAL A 172 28.68 -8.06 4.25
CA VAL A 172 28.23 -9.43 4.59
C VAL A 172 27.10 -9.88 3.67
N LYS A 173 27.17 -11.13 3.22
CA LYS A 173 26.15 -11.77 2.39
C LYS A 173 25.74 -13.08 3.06
N LEU A 174 24.53 -13.11 3.58
CA LEU A 174 23.93 -14.30 4.19
C LEU A 174 23.02 -14.98 3.16
N SER A 175 23.13 -16.30 3.05
CA SER A 175 22.42 -17.14 2.08
C SER A 175 21.69 -18.24 2.81
N LYS A 176 20.51 -18.65 2.33
CA LYS A 176 19.81 -19.84 2.88
C LYS A 176 20.64 -21.11 2.73
N ASP A 177 21.40 -21.17 1.64
CA ASP A 177 22.29 -22.26 1.25
C ASP A 177 23.74 -21.77 1.35
N ASP A 178 24.23 -21.71 2.59
CA ASP A 178 25.60 -21.29 2.93
C ASP A 178 26.56 -22.47 3.19
N GLY A 179 26.05 -23.70 3.11
CA GLY A 179 26.81 -24.93 3.41
C GLY A 179 27.15 -25.12 4.89
N ALA A 180 26.76 -24.19 5.76
CA ALA A 180 27.02 -24.27 7.19
C ALA A 180 26.01 -25.20 7.90
N ARG A 181 26.40 -25.71 9.06
CA ARG A 181 25.54 -26.58 9.86
C ARG A 181 24.30 -25.81 10.31
N LYS A 182 23.13 -26.47 10.27
CA LYS A 182 21.87 -25.90 10.76
C LYS A 182 21.86 -25.84 12.30
N VAL A 183 21.23 -24.81 12.85
CA VAL A 183 21.10 -24.57 14.29
C VAL A 183 19.65 -24.64 14.74
N ASP A 184 19.42 -24.69 16.05
CA ASP A 184 18.06 -24.70 16.60
C ASP A 184 17.28 -23.42 16.25
N SER A 185 16.23 -23.59 15.44
CA SER A 185 15.35 -22.50 15.00
C SER A 185 14.58 -21.87 16.14
N THR A 186 14.34 -22.58 17.24
CA THR A 186 13.62 -22.03 18.40
C THR A 186 14.47 -21.01 19.15
N THR A 187 15.72 -21.36 19.46
CA THR A 187 16.69 -20.46 20.08
C THR A 187 16.97 -19.26 19.18
N PHE A 188 17.15 -19.47 17.87
CA PHE A 188 17.37 -18.38 16.93
C PHE A 188 16.17 -17.42 16.83
N ARG A 189 14.94 -17.93 16.72
CA ARG A 189 13.71 -17.11 16.73
C ARG A 189 13.54 -16.33 18.03
N SER A 190 13.86 -16.94 19.18
CA SER A 190 13.83 -16.27 20.48
C SER A 190 14.85 -15.11 20.54
N LEU A 191 16.04 -15.30 19.98
CA LEU A 191 17.09 -14.28 19.89
C LEU A 191 16.66 -13.14 18.96
N VAL A 192 16.27 -13.45 17.73
CA VAL A 192 15.82 -12.45 16.75
C VAL A 192 14.60 -11.68 17.26
N GLY A 193 13.64 -12.36 17.89
CA GLY A 193 12.48 -11.71 18.52
C GLY A 193 12.88 -10.73 19.63
N SER A 194 13.87 -11.09 20.45
CA SER A 194 14.39 -10.20 21.50
C SER A 194 15.09 -8.97 20.88
N LEU A 195 15.88 -9.16 19.83
CA LEU A 195 16.51 -8.07 19.09
C LEU A 195 15.48 -7.16 18.39
N ARG A 196 14.42 -7.73 17.83
CA ARG A 196 13.36 -6.97 17.15
C ARG A 196 12.63 -6.04 18.11
N TYR A 197 12.45 -6.43 19.36
CA TYR A 197 11.84 -5.57 20.36
C TYR A 197 12.72 -4.37 20.74
N LEU A 198 14.05 -4.50 20.68
CA LEU A 198 14.98 -3.38 20.90
C LEU A 198 14.91 -2.32 19.80
N THR A 199 14.46 -2.66 18.59
CA THR A 199 14.43 -1.69 17.48
C THR A 199 13.42 -0.56 17.67
N CYS A 200 12.58 -0.63 18.71
CA CYS A 200 11.68 0.45 19.13
C CYS A 200 12.43 1.70 19.62
N THR A 201 13.66 1.55 20.12
CA THR A 201 14.53 2.66 20.53
C THR A 201 15.91 2.62 19.86
N ARG A 202 16.16 1.60 19.04
CA ARG A 202 17.44 1.31 18.39
C ARG A 202 17.33 1.23 16.87
N PRO A 203 17.14 2.36 16.17
CA PRO A 203 17.14 2.39 14.70
C PRO A 203 18.49 1.94 14.12
N ASP A 204 19.58 2.09 14.86
CA ASP A 204 20.94 1.73 14.48
C ASP A 204 21.15 0.22 14.25
N ILE A 205 20.39 -0.65 14.94
CA ILE A 205 20.45 -2.12 14.72
C ILE A 205 19.39 -2.62 13.73
N LEU A 206 18.43 -1.78 13.34
CA LEU A 206 17.22 -2.18 12.63
C LEU A 206 17.50 -2.95 11.34
N PHE A 207 18.49 -2.50 10.54
CA PHE A 207 18.90 -3.20 9.33
C PHE A 207 19.48 -4.59 9.62
N ALA A 208 20.41 -4.68 10.58
CA ALA A 208 21.06 -5.93 10.93
C ALA A 208 20.04 -6.97 11.45
N VAL A 209 19.12 -6.52 12.31
CA VAL A 209 18.01 -7.34 12.80
C VAL A 209 17.09 -7.77 11.66
N GLY A 210 16.76 -6.86 10.74
CA GLY A 210 15.96 -7.15 9.54
C GLY A 210 16.61 -8.17 8.62
N LEU A 211 17.95 -8.18 8.50
CA LEU A 211 18.68 -9.15 7.70
C LEU A 211 18.64 -10.55 8.33
N VAL A 212 19.00 -10.69 9.61
CA VAL A 212 19.00 -12.00 10.29
C VAL A 212 17.59 -12.59 10.43
N SER A 213 16.55 -11.74 10.46
CA SER A 213 15.15 -12.17 10.51
C SER A 213 14.72 -13.00 9.29
N ARG A 214 15.42 -12.89 8.16
CA ARG A 214 15.10 -13.63 6.93
C ARG A 214 15.28 -15.15 7.06
N PHE A 215 16.04 -15.58 8.08
CA PHE A 215 16.48 -16.98 8.26
C PHE A 215 15.83 -17.66 9.46
N MET A 216 14.74 -17.09 10.01
CA MET A 216 14.07 -17.60 11.20
C MET A 216 13.50 -19.03 11.07
N GLU A 217 13.21 -19.47 9.85
CA GLU A 217 12.64 -20.80 9.58
C GLU A 217 13.71 -21.90 9.62
N ASN A 218 14.85 -21.68 8.97
CA ASN A 218 15.92 -22.69 8.83
C ASN A 218 17.33 -22.06 8.98
N PRO A 219 17.69 -21.59 10.18
CA PRO A 219 18.95 -20.89 10.43
C PRO A 219 20.16 -21.83 10.43
N SER A 220 21.32 -21.27 10.11
CA SER A 220 22.63 -21.92 10.14
C SER A 220 23.54 -21.30 11.21
N GLU A 221 24.73 -21.88 11.40
CA GLU A 221 25.77 -21.32 12.24
C GLU A 221 26.20 -19.91 11.81
N GLU A 222 26.29 -19.64 10.51
CA GLU A 222 26.60 -18.30 9.97
C GLU A 222 25.52 -17.27 10.36
N HIS A 223 24.25 -17.64 10.22
CA HIS A 223 23.13 -16.80 10.65
C HIS A 223 23.18 -16.52 12.16
N MET A 224 23.48 -17.55 12.97
CA MET A 224 23.63 -17.42 14.41
C MET A 224 24.82 -16.53 14.78
N ASN A 225 25.94 -16.63 14.05
CA ASN A 225 27.12 -15.79 14.26
C ASN A 225 26.82 -14.32 13.94
N ALA A 226 26.11 -14.04 12.85
CA ALA A 226 25.62 -12.69 12.53
C ALA A 226 24.70 -12.15 13.63
N ALA A 227 23.78 -12.96 14.15
CA ALA A 227 22.89 -12.56 15.24
C ALA A 227 23.65 -12.32 16.57
N LYS A 228 24.64 -13.15 16.89
CA LYS A 228 25.55 -12.95 18.04
C LYS A 228 26.41 -11.70 17.88
N ARG A 229 26.80 -11.33 16.66
CA ARG A 229 27.50 -10.07 16.41
C ARG A 229 26.63 -8.86 16.82
N ILE A 230 25.34 -8.87 16.53
CA ILE A 230 24.41 -7.82 16.99
C ILE A 230 24.42 -7.74 18.52
N LEU A 231 24.44 -8.88 19.22
CA LEU A 231 24.58 -8.90 20.69
C LEU A 231 25.93 -8.33 21.16
N ARG A 232 27.03 -8.59 20.45
CA ARG A 232 28.33 -7.96 20.76
C ARG A 232 28.29 -6.44 20.56
N TYR A 233 27.59 -5.96 19.54
CA TYR A 233 27.39 -4.53 19.34
C TYR A 233 26.54 -3.91 20.47
N LEU A 234 25.45 -4.58 20.85
CA LEU A 234 24.62 -4.19 22.00
C LEU A 234 25.42 -4.17 23.31
N LYS A 235 26.37 -5.08 23.51
CA LYS A 235 27.25 -5.06 24.69
C LYS A 235 28.07 -3.77 24.81
N GLY A 236 28.48 -3.17 23.69
CA GLY A 236 29.19 -1.88 23.67
C GLY A 236 28.26 -0.66 23.68
N THR A 237 26.95 -0.85 23.49
CA THR A 237 25.98 0.24 23.24
C THR A 237 24.65 0.00 23.97
N PHE A 238 24.65 -0.72 25.10
CA PHE A 238 23.40 -1.13 25.77
C PHE A 238 22.60 0.07 26.30
N ASP A 239 23.27 1.18 26.54
CA ASP A 239 22.77 2.46 27.06
C ASP A 239 22.32 3.44 25.97
N TYR A 240 22.41 3.03 24.69
CA TYR A 240 21.92 3.85 23.58
C TYR A 240 20.38 3.90 23.57
N GLY A 241 19.86 5.03 23.09
CA GLY A 241 18.44 5.31 22.96
C GLY A 241 18.22 6.55 22.10
N ILE A 242 17.01 7.08 22.10
CA ILE A 242 16.64 8.29 21.35
C ILE A 242 16.48 9.46 22.29
N PHE A 243 17.12 10.59 21.94
CA PHE A 243 16.97 11.85 22.67
C PHE A 243 16.12 12.82 21.87
N TYR A 244 15.05 13.32 22.50
CA TYR A 244 14.12 14.29 21.96
C TYR A 244 14.37 15.66 22.60
N THR A 245 14.82 16.61 21.79
CA THR A 245 15.04 18.00 22.22
C THR A 245 13.83 18.87 21.92
N SER A 246 13.66 19.94 22.69
CA SER A 246 12.68 20.97 22.35
C SER A 246 13.14 21.72 21.10
N SER A 247 12.25 21.87 20.14
CA SER A 247 12.51 22.59 18.88
C SER A 247 11.31 23.47 18.53
N ASN A 248 11.60 24.66 18.01
CA ASN A 248 10.61 25.52 17.38
C ASN A 248 10.40 25.15 15.90
N ASP A 249 11.33 24.41 15.29
CA ASP A 249 11.13 23.80 13.98
C ASP A 249 10.26 22.55 14.14
N VAL A 250 9.05 22.63 13.59
CA VAL A 250 8.03 21.57 13.56
C VAL A 250 7.83 21.04 12.14
N CYS A 251 8.86 21.13 11.28
CA CYS A 251 8.82 20.62 9.92
C CYS A 251 9.11 19.12 9.87
N LEU A 252 8.22 18.36 9.23
CA LEU A 252 8.44 16.95 8.90
C LEU A 252 9.43 16.82 7.73
N LYS A 253 10.49 16.04 7.94
CA LYS A 253 11.53 15.72 6.95
C LYS A 253 11.77 14.21 6.93
N GLY A 254 11.96 13.62 5.76
CA GLY A 254 12.25 12.20 5.61
C GLY A 254 13.57 11.95 4.89
N TYR A 255 14.25 10.86 5.21
CA TYR A 255 15.39 10.33 4.47
C TYR A 255 15.04 8.92 4.02
N CYS A 256 15.25 8.61 2.75
CA CYS A 256 14.99 7.31 2.16
C CYS A 256 16.23 6.84 1.43
N ASP A 257 16.49 5.54 1.51
CA ASP A 257 17.63 4.88 0.91
C ASP A 257 17.29 3.42 0.60
N SER A 258 18.03 2.82 -0.32
CA SER A 258 17.93 1.41 -0.65
C SER A 258 19.27 0.78 -0.99
N ASP A 259 19.42 -0.50 -0.63
CA ASP A 259 20.43 -1.30 -1.32
C ASP A 259 19.94 -1.68 -2.74
N TYR A 260 20.82 -2.30 -3.54
CA TYR A 260 20.43 -2.86 -4.83
C TYR A 260 20.75 -4.34 -4.90
N ALA A 261 19.70 -5.16 -4.99
CA ALA A 261 19.79 -6.61 -5.03
C ALA A 261 20.71 -7.15 -3.93
N GLY A 262 20.56 -6.60 -2.71
CA GLY A 262 21.39 -6.93 -1.56
C GLY A 262 21.15 -8.35 -1.05
N ASP A 263 19.93 -8.87 -1.22
CA ASP A 263 19.63 -10.27 -0.93
C ASP A 263 20.24 -11.20 -1.99
N VAL A 264 21.03 -12.20 -1.55
CA VAL A 264 21.68 -13.12 -2.49
C VAL A 264 20.74 -14.22 -2.99
N ASP A 265 19.71 -14.56 -2.21
CA ASP A 265 18.81 -15.67 -2.53
C ASP A 265 17.76 -15.26 -3.58
N ASP A 266 17.11 -14.11 -3.38
CA ASP A 266 16.03 -13.66 -4.28
C ASP A 266 16.32 -12.34 -5.00
N ARG A 267 17.52 -11.77 -4.81
CA ARG A 267 17.97 -10.53 -5.48
C ARG A 267 17.07 -9.33 -5.19
N LYS A 268 16.25 -9.36 -4.15
CA LYS A 268 15.45 -8.21 -3.72
C LYS A 268 16.30 -7.24 -2.91
N SER A 269 15.96 -5.97 -3.05
CA SER A 269 16.61 -4.91 -2.30
C SER A 269 16.03 -4.73 -0.89
N THR A 270 16.69 -3.94 -0.05
CA THR A 270 16.22 -3.51 1.27
C THR A 270 15.94 -2.01 1.22
N THR A 271 14.72 -1.60 1.55
CA THR A 271 14.33 -0.20 1.74
C THR A 271 14.60 0.22 3.17
N GLY A 272 15.29 1.35 3.35
CA GLY A 272 15.43 2.06 4.61
C GLY A 272 14.77 3.43 4.54
N PHE A 273 14.15 3.86 5.64
CA PHE A 273 13.80 5.28 5.82
C PHE A 273 13.85 5.71 7.28
N VAL A 274 14.03 7.01 7.50
CA VAL A 274 13.90 7.67 8.80
C VAL A 274 13.22 9.03 8.63
N PHE A 275 12.25 9.32 9.48
CA PHE A 275 11.52 10.58 9.53
C PHE A 275 11.86 11.36 10.78
N TYR A 276 12.12 12.64 10.57
CA TYR A 276 12.42 13.63 11.57
C TYR A 276 11.29 14.65 11.67
N PHE A 277 11.00 15.08 12.89
CA PHE A 277 10.14 16.22 13.18
C PHE A 277 10.99 17.28 13.88
N GLY A 278 11.28 18.36 13.14
CA GLY A 278 12.42 19.22 13.47
C GLY A 278 13.72 18.43 13.36
N GLU A 279 14.50 18.40 14.43
CA GLU A 279 15.78 17.67 14.53
C GLU A 279 15.63 16.30 15.23
N ASN A 280 14.41 15.90 15.58
CA ASN A 280 14.16 14.68 16.35
C ASN A 280 13.67 13.53 15.45
N ALA A 281 14.32 12.37 15.51
CA ALA A 281 13.88 11.17 14.80
C ALA A 281 12.64 10.56 15.46
N ILE A 282 11.53 10.46 14.71
CA ILE A 282 10.23 10.02 15.24
C ILE A 282 9.74 8.70 14.64
N SER A 283 10.27 8.28 13.49
CA SER A 283 9.84 7.05 12.83
C SER A 283 10.90 6.52 11.88
N TRP A 284 11.04 5.20 11.80
CA TRP A 284 12.04 4.56 10.96
C TRP A 284 11.60 3.17 10.50
N CYS A 285 12.19 2.69 9.41
CA CYS A 285 11.93 1.38 8.86
C CYS A 285 13.17 0.83 8.14
N SER A 286 13.36 -0.49 8.23
CA SER A 286 14.22 -1.25 7.33
C SER A 286 13.46 -2.51 6.95
N ARG A 287 13.17 -2.67 5.65
CA ARG A 287 12.37 -3.80 5.16
C ARG A 287 12.86 -4.29 3.81
N LYS A 288 12.84 -5.60 3.61
CA LYS A 288 13.07 -6.19 2.30
C LYS A 288 11.95 -5.76 1.34
N GLN A 289 12.33 -5.33 0.15
CA GLN A 289 11.38 -4.94 -0.89
C GLN A 289 10.57 -6.18 -1.33
N PRO A 290 9.29 -6.02 -1.68
CA PRO A 290 8.47 -7.13 -2.14
C PRO A 290 8.86 -7.59 -3.55
N ILE A 291 9.49 -6.71 -4.33
CA ILE A 291 9.85 -6.90 -5.74
C ILE A 291 11.37 -6.91 -5.95
N VAL A 292 11.80 -7.53 -7.05
CA VAL A 292 13.17 -7.46 -7.56
C VAL A 292 13.26 -6.30 -8.54
N THR A 293 14.10 -5.32 -8.25
CA THR A 293 14.33 -4.15 -9.09
C THR A 293 15.46 -4.39 -10.10
N LEU A 294 15.38 -3.77 -11.26
CA LEU A 294 16.30 -3.94 -12.40
C LEU A 294 17.45 -2.93 -12.40
N SER A 295 17.38 -1.90 -11.54
CA SER A 295 18.44 -0.91 -11.39
C SER A 295 18.46 -0.32 -9.98
N THR A 296 19.58 0.30 -9.62
CA THR A 296 19.71 1.11 -8.40
C THR A 296 18.73 2.29 -8.40
N CYS A 297 18.40 2.83 -9.57
CA CYS A 297 17.37 3.88 -9.70
C CYS A 297 15.99 3.36 -9.30
N GLU A 298 15.62 2.16 -9.74
CA GLU A 298 14.32 1.55 -9.42
C GLU A 298 14.23 1.18 -7.93
N SER A 299 15.28 0.62 -7.32
CA SER A 299 15.28 0.31 -5.88
C SER A 299 15.10 1.56 -5.03
N GLU A 300 15.80 2.64 -5.39
CA GLU A 300 15.71 3.94 -4.72
C GLU A 300 14.34 4.58 -4.90
N TYR A 301 13.77 4.47 -6.09
CA TYR A 301 12.42 4.96 -6.36
C TYR A 301 11.37 4.20 -5.53
N VAL A 302 11.47 2.87 -5.43
CA VAL A 302 10.60 2.04 -4.58
C VAL A 302 10.73 2.43 -3.10
N ALA A 303 11.96 2.66 -2.62
CA ALA A 303 12.19 3.14 -1.26
C ALA A 303 11.58 4.54 -1.04
N THR A 304 11.74 5.44 -2.00
CA THR A 304 11.16 6.78 -1.98
C THR A 304 9.64 6.74 -1.99
N THR A 305 9.00 5.86 -2.78
CA THR A 305 7.55 5.65 -2.78
C THR A 305 7.08 5.16 -1.41
N ALA A 306 7.76 4.17 -0.83
CA ALA A 306 7.46 3.67 0.51
C ALA A 306 7.55 4.77 1.58
N GLY A 307 8.62 5.57 1.55
CA GLY A 307 8.78 6.72 2.43
C GLY A 307 7.71 7.76 2.21
N THR A 308 7.32 8.05 0.97
CA THR A 308 6.26 9.02 0.65
C THR A 308 4.90 8.59 1.22
N CYS A 309 4.53 7.32 1.08
CA CYS A 309 3.30 6.79 1.70
C CYS A 309 3.33 6.95 3.24
N HIS A 310 4.48 6.69 3.86
CA HIS A 310 4.68 6.87 5.30
C HIS A 310 4.59 8.35 5.71
N ALA A 311 5.17 9.26 4.91
CA ALA A 311 5.08 10.69 5.11
C ALA A 311 3.63 11.19 5.05
N ILE A 312 2.82 10.68 4.12
CA ILE A 312 1.39 11.03 4.01
C ILE A 312 0.65 10.64 5.28
N TRP A 313 0.89 9.42 5.80
CA TRP A 313 0.30 8.99 7.07
C TRP A 313 0.75 9.87 8.24
N LEU A 314 2.06 10.17 8.34
CA LEU A 314 2.59 11.06 9.38
C LEU A 314 1.99 12.48 9.31
N ARG A 315 1.84 13.05 8.12
CA ARG A 315 1.21 14.38 7.95
C ARG A 315 -0.24 14.40 8.43
N ARG A 316 -0.99 13.33 8.12
CA ARG A 316 -2.37 13.15 8.57
C ARG A 316 -2.43 13.06 10.11
N LEU A 317 -1.56 12.25 10.71
CA LEU A 317 -1.45 12.15 12.16
C LEU A 317 -1.06 13.50 12.81
N LEU A 318 -0.08 14.21 12.25
CA LEU A 318 0.33 15.53 12.74
C LEU A 318 -0.80 16.56 12.63
N SER A 319 -1.64 16.48 11.59
CA SER A 319 -2.81 17.35 11.47
C SER A 319 -3.81 17.14 12.61
N GLU A 320 -4.08 15.89 12.98
CA GLU A 320 -4.93 15.54 14.14
C GLU A 320 -4.29 16.01 15.47
N LEU A 321 -2.96 16.04 15.52
CA LEU A 321 -2.20 16.58 16.65
C LEU A 321 -2.11 18.12 16.66
N TYR A 322 -2.79 18.84 15.76
CA TYR A 322 -2.68 20.30 15.60
C TYR A 322 -1.28 20.83 15.20
N PHE A 323 -0.46 19.98 14.59
CA PHE A 323 0.82 20.31 13.95
C PHE A 323 0.75 20.12 12.44
N ALA A 324 -0.36 20.58 11.83
CA ALA A 324 -0.57 20.49 10.40
C ALA A 324 0.62 21.09 9.62
N GLN A 325 1.03 20.37 8.58
CA GLN A 325 2.21 20.71 7.79
C GLN A 325 1.78 21.49 6.54
N ASP A 326 1.94 22.81 6.52
CA ASP A 326 1.44 23.63 5.40
C ASP A 326 2.28 23.51 4.12
N ARG A 327 3.55 23.14 4.26
CA ARG A 327 4.49 22.99 3.15
C ARG A 327 4.61 21.52 2.74
N ALA A 328 5.06 21.30 1.50
CA ALA A 328 5.44 19.97 1.02
C ALA A 328 6.53 19.36 1.92
N THR A 329 6.38 18.09 2.28
CA THR A 329 7.37 17.37 3.08
C THR A 329 8.60 17.08 2.25
N LYS A 330 9.76 17.47 2.75
CA LYS A 330 11.03 17.22 2.08
C LYS A 330 11.46 15.77 2.32
N ILE A 331 11.57 14.99 1.25
CA ILE A 331 12.14 13.64 1.28
C ILE A 331 13.52 13.70 0.63
N MET A 332 14.53 13.37 1.41
CA MET A 332 15.94 13.35 1.02
C MET A 332 16.26 11.97 0.46
N VAL A 333 16.79 11.98 -0.77
CA VAL A 333 17.24 10.80 -1.53
C VAL A 333 18.57 11.19 -2.15
N ASP A 334 19.55 10.30 -2.15
CA ASP A 334 20.90 10.56 -2.67
C ASP A 334 21.06 10.17 -4.15
N ASN A 335 20.15 9.36 -4.68
CA ASN A 335 20.13 8.94 -6.08
C ASN A 335 19.49 9.99 -7.00
N LYS A 336 20.34 10.71 -7.75
CA LYS A 336 19.93 11.74 -8.72
C LYS A 336 18.94 11.23 -9.77
N SER A 337 19.07 9.98 -10.23
CA SER A 337 18.19 9.39 -11.24
C SER A 337 16.78 9.14 -10.69
N ALA A 338 16.69 8.61 -9.47
CA ALA A 338 15.41 8.42 -8.78
C ALA A 338 14.72 9.77 -8.49
N ILE A 339 15.50 10.79 -8.09
CA ILE A 339 14.99 12.16 -7.89
C ILE A 339 14.47 12.75 -9.22
N ALA A 340 15.20 12.55 -10.32
CA ALA A 340 14.78 13.03 -11.63
C ALA A 340 13.48 12.36 -12.09
N LEU A 341 13.36 11.05 -11.85
CA LEU A 341 12.15 10.28 -12.13
C LEU A 341 10.94 10.76 -11.31
N ALA A 342 11.15 11.05 -10.02
CA ALA A 342 10.10 11.57 -9.15
C ALA A 342 9.65 13.01 -9.51
N LYS A 343 10.53 13.81 -10.13
CA LYS A 343 10.24 15.21 -10.49
C LYS A 343 9.63 15.38 -11.88
N ASN A 344 9.97 14.50 -12.83
CA ASN A 344 9.58 14.63 -14.23
C ASN A 344 8.96 13.33 -14.73
N PRO A 345 7.63 13.29 -15.00
CA PRO A 345 6.99 12.11 -15.59
C PRO A 345 7.48 11.83 -17.02
N VAL A 346 8.21 12.75 -17.67
CA VAL A 346 8.60 12.71 -19.09
C VAL A 346 9.78 11.75 -19.39
N PHE A 347 10.49 11.20 -18.39
CA PHE A 347 11.59 10.24 -18.60
C PHE A 347 11.08 8.80 -18.89
N HIS A 348 10.24 8.65 -19.92
CA HIS A 348 9.53 7.41 -20.21
C HIS A 348 10.38 6.31 -20.88
N ASP A 349 11.38 6.63 -21.70
CA ASP A 349 12.08 5.58 -22.47
C ASP A 349 13.03 4.68 -21.66
N ARG A 350 13.51 5.14 -20.49
CA ARG A 350 14.37 4.35 -19.59
C ARG A 350 13.68 3.91 -18.28
N SER A 351 12.44 4.33 -18.02
CA SER A 351 11.76 4.14 -16.72
C SER A 351 10.37 3.50 -16.81
N LYS A 352 9.94 3.08 -18.01
CA LYS A 352 8.66 2.37 -18.29
C LYS A 352 8.39 1.17 -17.38
N HIS A 353 9.43 0.48 -16.88
CA HIS A 353 9.31 -0.67 -15.97
C HIS A 353 8.98 -0.29 -14.52
N ILE A 354 9.20 0.97 -14.12
CA ILE A 354 9.01 1.48 -12.75
C ILE A 354 7.57 1.97 -12.55
N ASP A 355 6.99 2.64 -13.55
CA ASP A 355 5.60 3.13 -13.54
C ASP A 355 4.59 1.96 -13.53
N ALA A 356 4.88 0.87 -14.25
CA ALA A 356 4.06 -0.33 -14.28
C ALA A 356 4.07 -1.13 -12.96
N ARG A 357 4.96 -0.84 -12.01
CA ARG A 357 5.12 -1.59 -10.74
C ARG A 357 4.74 -0.81 -9.47
N ASN A 358 4.74 0.51 -9.48
CA ASN A 358 4.55 1.33 -8.27
C ASN A 358 3.21 2.13 -8.21
N GLY A 359 2.35 2.04 -9.21
CA GLY A 359 0.99 2.58 -9.17
C GLY A 359 0.01 1.67 -8.42
N GLY A 360 0.09 1.62 -7.10
CA GLY A 360 -0.86 0.86 -6.28
C GLY A 360 -2.08 1.69 -5.89
N ILE A 361 -3.30 1.21 -6.19
CA ILE A 361 -4.44 1.33 -5.28
C ILE A 361 -5.28 0.03 -5.35
N PHE A 362 -5.25 -0.76 -4.28
CA PHE A 362 -6.33 -1.65 -3.89
C PHE A 362 -6.70 -1.33 -2.45
N THR A 363 -7.87 -0.75 -2.23
CA THR A 363 -8.48 -0.74 -0.90
C THR A 363 -9.30 -2.01 -0.73
N GLY A 364 -8.91 -2.83 0.25
CA GLY A 364 -9.70 -3.95 0.79
C GLY A 364 -9.24 -5.33 0.34
N GLY A 365 -8.19 -5.87 0.98
CA GLY A 365 -7.81 -7.29 0.93
C GLY A 365 -7.13 -7.73 -0.37
N GLU A 366 -5.80 -7.81 -0.34
CA GLU A 366 -4.93 -8.59 -1.24
C GLU A 366 -5.42 -8.81 -2.68
N SER A 367 -4.89 -8.03 -3.63
CA SER A 367 -4.97 -8.35 -5.06
C SER A 367 -3.71 -7.85 -5.77
N GLY A 368 -2.91 -8.79 -6.30
CA GLY A 368 -1.73 -8.48 -7.13
C GLY A 368 -2.14 -8.16 -8.57
N ILE A 369 -1.41 -7.24 -9.22
CA ILE A 369 -1.60 -6.99 -10.66
C ILE A 369 -0.77 -7.99 -11.44
N VAL A 370 -1.46 -8.80 -12.24
CA VAL A 370 -0.89 -9.72 -13.22
C VAL A 370 -0.56 -8.93 -14.49
N GLY A 371 0.72 -8.79 -14.82
CA GLY A 371 1.13 -8.26 -16.12
C GLY A 371 0.81 -9.26 -17.23
N LEU A 372 -0.03 -8.85 -18.18
CA LEU A 372 -0.41 -9.69 -19.31
C LEU A 372 0.63 -9.76 -20.42
N GLY A 373 1.70 -8.94 -20.41
CA GLY A 373 2.64 -8.76 -21.53
C GLY A 373 3.33 -10.03 -22.06
N GLY A 374 4.09 -9.91 -23.16
CA GLY A 374 4.78 -11.05 -23.81
C GLY A 374 6.11 -11.50 -23.18
N GLY A 375 6.59 -10.78 -22.15
CA GLY A 375 7.92 -10.98 -21.57
C GLY A 375 8.11 -12.32 -20.83
N LYS A 376 9.36 -12.77 -20.64
CA LYS A 376 9.69 -14.03 -19.96
C LYS A 376 9.07 -14.19 -18.57
N ALA A 377 8.86 -13.08 -17.87
CA ALA A 377 8.28 -13.04 -16.53
C ALA A 377 6.75 -12.82 -16.53
N SER A 378 6.08 -12.69 -17.67
CA SER A 378 4.63 -12.51 -17.67
C SER A 378 3.92 -13.81 -17.28
N LEU A 379 2.76 -13.66 -16.62
CA LEU A 379 1.96 -14.81 -16.21
C LEU A 379 1.61 -15.70 -17.40
N VAL A 380 1.27 -15.07 -18.54
CA VAL A 380 0.90 -15.78 -19.77
C VAL A 380 2.09 -16.58 -20.32
N ARG A 381 3.31 -16.03 -20.29
CA ARG A 381 4.52 -16.73 -20.76
C ARG A 381 4.92 -17.86 -19.80
N GLN A 382 4.84 -17.62 -18.48
CA GLN A 382 5.14 -18.63 -17.46
C GLN A 382 4.13 -19.80 -17.48
N LEU A 383 2.85 -19.50 -17.70
CA LEU A 383 1.79 -20.50 -17.83
C LEU A 383 1.64 -21.04 -19.26
N GLY A 384 2.48 -20.62 -20.21
CA GLY A 384 2.30 -20.89 -21.64
C GLY A 384 2.18 -22.37 -22.00
N PHE A 385 2.94 -23.24 -21.31
CA PHE A 385 2.87 -24.69 -21.49
C PHE A 385 1.54 -25.29 -20.99
N LEU A 386 1.03 -24.83 -19.84
CA LEU A 386 -0.20 -25.33 -19.22
C LEU A 386 -1.48 -24.80 -19.89
N THR A 387 -1.40 -23.62 -20.48
CA THR A 387 -2.55 -22.88 -21.04
C THR A 387 -2.61 -22.91 -22.56
N ARG A 388 -1.74 -23.72 -23.21
CA ARG A 388 -1.57 -23.76 -24.67
C ARG A 388 -1.34 -22.37 -25.28
N GLY A 389 -0.75 -21.46 -24.51
CA GLY A 389 -0.52 -20.07 -24.91
C GLY A 389 -1.79 -19.23 -25.11
N LYS A 390 -2.95 -19.60 -24.55
CA LYS A 390 -4.20 -18.84 -24.70
C LYS A 390 -4.66 -18.22 -23.40
N PHE A 391 -5.05 -16.95 -23.47
CA PHE A 391 -5.73 -16.25 -22.37
C PHE A 391 -6.82 -15.33 -22.89
N SER A 392 -7.83 -15.05 -22.08
CA SER A 392 -8.84 -14.04 -22.40
C SER A 392 -9.28 -13.28 -21.17
N TYR A 393 -9.64 -12.01 -21.33
CA TYR A 393 -10.14 -11.17 -20.26
C TYR A 393 -11.37 -10.39 -20.70
N CYS A 394 -12.20 -10.02 -19.73
CA CYS A 394 -13.31 -9.11 -19.95
C CYS A 394 -13.25 -7.99 -18.92
N LEU A 395 -13.28 -6.75 -19.41
CA LEU A 395 -13.47 -5.57 -18.56
C LEU A 395 -14.97 -5.29 -18.48
N VAL A 396 -15.57 -5.55 -17.32
CA VAL A 396 -16.99 -5.24 -17.08
C VAL A 396 -17.17 -3.73 -16.89
N SER A 397 -18.33 -3.21 -17.29
CA SER A 397 -18.67 -1.79 -17.12
C SER A 397 -18.63 -1.38 -15.65
N VAL A 398 -18.22 -0.14 -15.38
CA VAL A 398 -18.28 0.48 -14.03
C VAL A 398 -19.73 0.55 -13.50
N SER A 399 -20.72 0.53 -14.40
CA SER A 399 -22.14 0.50 -14.04
C SER A 399 -22.63 -0.90 -13.60
N ASP A 400 -21.90 -1.97 -13.93
CA ASP A 400 -22.23 -3.34 -13.55
C ASP A 400 -21.57 -3.67 -12.20
N LYS A 401 -22.37 -3.66 -11.13
CA LYS A 401 -21.92 -3.96 -9.77
C LYS A 401 -22.03 -5.45 -9.40
N SER A 402 -22.66 -6.27 -10.23
CA SER A 402 -22.91 -7.69 -9.92
C SER A 402 -21.85 -8.62 -10.48
N ASN A 403 -21.15 -8.20 -11.53
CA ASN A 403 -20.09 -8.99 -12.17
C ASN A 403 -18.69 -8.46 -11.85
N SER A 404 -17.72 -9.37 -11.71
CA SER A 404 -16.30 -9.05 -11.62
C SER A 404 -15.59 -9.35 -12.94
N SER A 405 -14.56 -8.56 -13.27
CA SER A 405 -13.68 -8.84 -14.41
C SER A 405 -12.96 -10.17 -14.18
N LYS A 406 -12.99 -11.07 -15.17
CA LYS A 406 -12.38 -12.41 -15.10
C LYS A 406 -11.28 -12.57 -16.13
N LEU A 407 -10.24 -13.32 -15.76
CA LEU A 407 -9.15 -13.76 -16.63
C LEU A 407 -9.25 -15.28 -16.81
N ASN A 408 -9.45 -15.73 -18.05
CA ASN A 408 -9.55 -17.15 -18.42
C ASN A 408 -8.27 -17.61 -19.13
N PHE A 409 -7.96 -18.90 -19.02
CA PHE A 409 -6.79 -19.51 -19.64
C PHE A 409 -7.14 -20.82 -20.37
N GLY A 410 -6.32 -21.21 -21.34
CA GLY A 410 -6.44 -22.53 -21.99
C GLY A 410 -7.69 -22.67 -22.83
N ALA A 411 -8.38 -23.82 -22.71
CA ALA A 411 -9.62 -24.09 -23.44
C ALA A 411 -10.74 -23.10 -23.12
N ASN A 412 -10.76 -22.55 -21.89
CA ASN A 412 -11.75 -21.55 -21.46
C ASN A 412 -11.44 -20.14 -21.98
N ALA A 413 -10.25 -19.94 -22.57
CA ALA A 413 -9.85 -18.66 -23.16
C ALA A 413 -10.26 -18.53 -24.64
N GLU A 414 -10.89 -19.55 -25.23
CA GLU A 414 -11.29 -19.50 -26.63
C GLU A 414 -12.46 -18.54 -26.85
N VAL A 415 -12.17 -17.46 -27.57
CA VAL A 415 -13.17 -16.50 -28.00
C VAL A 415 -13.64 -16.94 -29.39
N LEU A 416 -14.76 -17.67 -29.44
CA LEU A 416 -15.43 -18.10 -30.66
C LEU A 416 -16.81 -17.43 -30.75
N GLY A 417 -17.23 -17.01 -31.94
CA GLY A 417 -18.54 -16.36 -32.18
C GLY A 417 -18.61 -15.55 -33.47
N ARG A 418 -19.83 -15.20 -33.93
CA ARG A 418 -20.01 -14.23 -35.02
C ARG A 418 -19.46 -12.88 -34.55
N GLY A 419 -18.50 -12.31 -35.29
CA GLY A 419 -17.85 -11.03 -34.95
C GLY A 419 -16.52 -11.15 -34.21
N VAL A 420 -15.95 -12.36 -34.11
CA VAL A 420 -14.59 -12.56 -33.62
C VAL A 420 -13.56 -12.08 -34.64
N VAL A 421 -12.66 -11.22 -34.18
CA VAL A 421 -11.56 -10.60 -34.94
C VAL A 421 -10.24 -11.38 -34.74
N SER A 422 -9.25 -11.27 -35.63
CA SER A 422 -7.93 -11.91 -35.45
C SER A 422 -6.78 -11.10 -36.07
N THR A 423 -5.71 -10.83 -35.32
CA THR A 423 -4.48 -10.17 -35.86
C THR A 423 -3.20 -10.82 -35.32
N PRO A 424 -2.20 -11.16 -36.17
CA PRO A 424 -0.94 -11.81 -35.77
C PRO A 424 0.04 -10.90 -35.00
N MET A 425 0.76 -11.48 -34.02
CA MET A 425 1.90 -10.91 -33.27
C MET A 425 3.23 -10.99 -34.04
N VAL A 426 4.08 -9.96 -33.91
CA VAL A 426 5.43 -9.96 -34.50
C VAL A 426 6.54 -10.04 -33.45
N MET A 427 7.60 -10.78 -33.80
CA MET A 427 8.70 -11.17 -32.92
C MET A 427 10.01 -10.47 -33.32
N LYS A 428 10.51 -9.55 -32.49
CA LYS A 428 11.94 -9.32 -32.23
C LYS A 428 12.14 -8.42 -31.00
N SER A 429 13.02 -8.92 -30.13
CA SER A 429 13.33 -8.51 -28.75
C SER A 429 13.71 -7.02 -28.52
N PRO A 430 13.53 -6.48 -27.29
CA PRO A 430 12.95 -7.13 -26.10
C PRO A 430 11.54 -6.62 -25.80
N GLU A 431 10.55 -7.53 -25.90
CA GLU A 431 9.12 -7.25 -25.94
C GLU A 431 8.41 -7.31 -24.58
N THR A 432 7.50 -6.37 -24.34
CA THR A 432 6.49 -6.42 -23.26
C THR A 432 5.07 -6.06 -23.69
N PHE A 433 4.82 -5.70 -24.96
CA PHE A 433 3.50 -5.19 -25.40
C PHE A 433 2.93 -5.98 -26.58
N TYR A 434 1.61 -6.18 -26.58
CA TYR A 434 0.87 -6.75 -27.71
C TYR A 434 0.53 -5.64 -28.70
N ARG A 435 0.89 -5.82 -29.97
CA ARG A 435 0.63 -4.84 -31.02
C ARG A 435 -0.50 -5.31 -31.94
N LEU A 436 -1.32 -4.35 -32.39
CA LEU A 436 -2.28 -4.48 -33.47
C LEU A 436 -1.84 -3.55 -34.62
N THR A 437 -2.38 -3.79 -35.81
CA THR A 437 -2.25 -2.85 -36.92
C THR A 437 -3.59 -2.16 -37.12
N LEU A 438 -3.70 -0.91 -36.69
CA LEU A 438 -4.83 -0.01 -36.94
C LEU A 438 -4.68 0.59 -38.34
N GLU A 439 -5.58 0.28 -39.25
CA GLU A 439 -5.62 0.82 -40.62
C GLU A 439 -6.32 2.18 -40.64
N GLY A 440 -7.39 2.32 -39.86
CA GLY A 440 -8.14 3.57 -39.80
C GLY A 440 -9.34 3.49 -38.86
N ILE A 441 -10.09 4.58 -38.79
CA ILE A 441 -11.31 4.68 -37.99
C ILE A 441 -12.43 5.26 -38.88
N SER A 442 -13.59 4.61 -38.90
CA SER A 442 -14.79 5.17 -39.53
C SER A 442 -15.69 5.83 -38.49
N VAL A 443 -16.12 7.06 -38.79
CA VAL A 443 -17.13 7.80 -38.03
C VAL A 443 -18.35 7.97 -38.95
N GLY A 444 -19.38 7.16 -38.72
CA GLY A 444 -20.52 7.03 -39.63
C GLY A 444 -20.07 6.44 -40.97
N ASN A 445 -20.32 7.16 -42.06
CA ASN A 445 -19.92 6.73 -43.41
C ASN A 445 -18.54 7.27 -43.84
N GLN A 446 -17.87 8.05 -42.98
CA GLN A 446 -16.58 8.66 -43.28
C GLN A 446 -15.45 7.78 -42.74
N ARG A 447 -14.68 7.15 -43.63
CA ARG A 447 -13.47 6.39 -43.29
C ARG A 447 -12.26 7.31 -43.20
N LEU A 448 -11.55 7.26 -42.07
CA LEU A 448 -10.39 8.10 -41.78
C LEU A 448 -9.15 7.19 -41.70
N GLU A 449 -8.37 7.19 -42.78
CA GLU A 449 -7.15 6.39 -42.85
C GLU A 449 -6.05 6.99 -41.97
N MET A 450 -5.26 6.10 -41.36
CA MET A 450 -4.01 6.46 -40.73
C MET A 450 -3.01 6.93 -41.80
N SER A 451 -2.29 8.02 -41.54
CA SER A 451 -1.19 8.46 -42.42
C SER A 451 -0.10 7.38 -42.43
N ASP A 452 0.42 6.99 -43.60
CA ASP A 452 1.52 6.01 -43.75
C ASP A 452 2.84 6.56 -43.17
N SER A 453 2.93 6.68 -41.85
CA SER A 453 4.18 6.94 -41.15
C SER A 453 4.91 5.62 -40.92
N GLY A 454 5.46 5.05 -42.00
CA GLY A 454 6.33 3.88 -41.95
C GLY A 454 5.70 2.69 -41.22
N VAL A 455 4.64 2.12 -41.80
CA VAL A 455 4.01 0.89 -41.33
C VAL A 455 5.08 -0.20 -41.27
N SER A 456 5.63 -0.41 -40.09
CA SER A 456 6.40 -1.60 -39.79
C SER A 456 5.49 -2.80 -40.03
N GLU A 457 6.01 -3.89 -40.60
CA GLU A 457 5.28 -5.18 -40.70
C GLU A 457 4.81 -5.69 -39.32
N GLU A 458 5.25 -5.04 -38.23
CA GLU A 458 5.12 -5.41 -36.82
C GLU A 458 3.92 -4.79 -36.06
N GLY A 459 3.11 -3.94 -36.70
CA GLY A 459 1.95 -3.26 -36.09
C GLY A 459 2.25 -1.88 -35.51
N ASN A 460 1.21 -1.04 -35.41
CA ASN A 460 1.32 0.42 -35.18
C ASN A 460 0.53 0.93 -33.95
N ILE A 461 -0.15 0.06 -33.22
CA ILE A 461 -0.87 0.40 -31.97
C ILE A 461 -0.70 -0.73 -30.96
N ILE A 462 -0.64 -0.41 -29.66
CA ILE A 462 -0.57 -1.41 -28.59
C ILE A 462 -1.95 -1.65 -28.00
N ILE A 463 -2.32 -2.91 -27.74
CA ILE A 463 -3.45 -3.20 -26.85
C ILE A 463 -2.96 -3.27 -25.40
N ASP A 464 -3.51 -2.42 -24.54
CA ASP A 464 -3.14 -2.36 -23.14
C ASP A 464 -4.37 -2.31 -22.24
N SER A 465 -4.41 -3.22 -21.26
CA SER A 465 -5.45 -3.27 -20.22
C SER A 465 -5.11 -2.38 -19.00
N GLY A 466 -3.94 -1.76 -18.98
CA GLY A 466 -3.49 -0.81 -17.95
C GLY A 466 -3.71 0.66 -18.34
N THR A 467 -3.89 0.96 -19.64
CA THR A 467 -4.09 2.33 -20.12
C THR A 467 -5.59 2.62 -20.27
N THR A 468 -6.12 3.62 -19.56
CA THR A 468 -7.57 3.91 -19.56
C THR A 468 -8.11 4.40 -20.90
N LEU A 469 -7.38 5.30 -21.58
CA LEU A 469 -7.82 6.02 -22.78
C LEU A 469 -7.15 5.47 -24.04
N THR A 470 -7.83 5.56 -25.19
CA THR A 470 -7.21 5.24 -26.48
C THR A 470 -6.30 6.40 -26.91
N LEU A 471 -5.01 6.14 -27.12
CA LEU A 471 -4.07 7.12 -27.64
C LEU A 471 -3.94 6.96 -29.15
N LEU A 472 -4.20 8.03 -29.89
CA LEU A 472 -4.12 8.04 -31.35
C LEU A 472 -3.03 9.02 -31.81
N PRO A 473 -2.34 8.74 -32.92
CA PRO A 473 -1.45 9.71 -33.54
C PRO A 473 -2.19 11.02 -33.80
N ILE A 474 -1.54 12.15 -33.55
CA ILE A 474 -2.15 13.48 -33.64
C ILE A 474 -2.95 13.67 -34.94
N ASP A 475 -2.42 13.25 -36.08
CA ASP A 475 -3.09 13.37 -37.38
C ASP A 475 -4.42 12.60 -37.43
N LEU A 476 -4.42 11.34 -36.98
CA LEU A 476 -5.62 10.51 -36.95
C LEU A 476 -6.60 11.01 -35.90
N TYR A 477 -6.10 11.43 -34.74
CA TYR A 477 -6.91 12.05 -33.69
C TYR A 477 -7.66 13.28 -34.22
N ASN A 478 -6.95 14.20 -34.86
CA ASN A 478 -7.54 15.42 -35.41
C ASN A 478 -8.61 15.13 -36.46
N LYS A 479 -8.37 14.14 -37.33
CA LYS A 479 -9.37 13.67 -38.32
C LYS A 479 -10.63 13.13 -37.61
N VAL A 480 -10.46 12.27 -36.61
CA VAL A 480 -11.56 11.67 -35.82
C VAL A 480 -12.33 12.75 -35.06
N GLU A 481 -11.61 13.67 -34.42
CA GLU A 481 -12.18 14.78 -33.67
C GLU A 481 -13.02 15.67 -34.59
N ASN A 482 -12.52 16.01 -35.79
CA ASN A 482 -13.24 16.82 -36.77
C ASN A 482 -14.48 16.11 -37.33
N ALA A 483 -14.41 14.80 -37.59
CA ALA A 483 -15.56 14.02 -38.03
C ALA A 483 -16.65 13.93 -36.95
N LEU A 484 -16.27 13.76 -35.68
CA LEU A 484 -17.20 13.79 -34.55
C LEU A 484 -17.80 15.19 -34.33
N LYS A 485 -16.99 16.26 -34.43
CA LYS A 485 -17.46 17.65 -34.36
C LYS A 485 -18.51 17.95 -35.43
N SER A 486 -18.35 17.39 -36.62
CA SER A 486 -19.25 17.62 -37.76
C SER A 486 -20.56 16.82 -37.66
N SER A 487 -20.52 15.66 -37.02
CA SER A 487 -21.64 14.74 -36.89
C SER A 487 -22.50 14.96 -35.64
N ILE A 488 -21.91 15.41 -34.53
CA ILE A 488 -22.61 15.62 -33.25
C ILE A 488 -22.96 17.11 -33.09
N LYS A 489 -24.24 17.44 -33.24
CA LYS A 489 -24.79 18.81 -33.11
C LYS A 489 -25.12 19.18 -31.66
N LEU A 490 -24.14 19.13 -30.76
CA LEU A 490 -24.31 19.53 -29.35
C LEU A 490 -23.38 20.68 -28.96
N LYS A 491 -23.77 21.41 -27.90
CA LYS A 491 -22.94 22.49 -27.37
C LYS A 491 -21.62 21.92 -26.84
N ARG A 492 -20.50 22.32 -27.43
CA ARG A 492 -19.17 21.94 -26.95
C ARG A 492 -18.84 22.64 -25.64
N ILE A 493 -18.19 21.93 -24.73
CA ILE A 493 -17.70 22.44 -23.45
C ILE A 493 -16.25 22.02 -23.26
N LYS A 494 -15.52 22.73 -22.41
CA LYS A 494 -14.24 22.23 -21.91
C LYS A 494 -14.51 21.11 -20.93
N ASP A 495 -13.66 20.09 -20.92
CA ASP A 495 -13.74 19.04 -19.92
C ASP A 495 -13.67 19.66 -18.52
N PRO A 496 -14.65 19.42 -17.63
CA PRO A 496 -14.62 19.91 -16.25
C PRO A 496 -13.37 19.47 -15.48
N GLN A 497 -12.74 18.37 -15.89
CA GLN A 497 -11.54 17.81 -15.26
C GLN A 497 -10.23 18.22 -15.98
N GLY A 498 -10.33 18.85 -17.15
CA GLY A 498 -9.17 19.29 -17.94
C GLY A 498 -8.34 18.18 -18.59
N VAL A 499 -8.89 16.97 -18.72
CA VAL A 499 -8.16 15.78 -19.19
C VAL A 499 -8.43 15.47 -20.67
N LEU A 500 -9.67 15.67 -21.15
CA LEU A 500 -10.12 15.28 -22.50
C LEU A 500 -10.36 16.49 -23.40
N ASP A 501 -9.99 16.38 -24.68
CA ASP A 501 -9.96 17.54 -25.59
C ASP A 501 -11.32 17.82 -26.27
N LEU A 502 -12.13 16.79 -26.54
CA LEU A 502 -13.46 16.92 -27.16
C LEU A 502 -14.59 16.51 -26.21
N CYS A 503 -15.37 17.49 -25.74
CA CYS A 503 -16.52 17.26 -24.86
C CYS A 503 -17.79 18.02 -25.29
N TYR A 504 -18.94 17.42 -25.01
CA TYR A 504 -20.28 17.94 -25.30
C TYR A 504 -21.11 18.08 -24.03
N PHE A 505 -21.89 19.16 -23.96
CA PHE A 505 -22.86 19.38 -22.91
C PHE A 505 -24.11 18.54 -23.17
N THR A 506 -24.41 17.58 -22.30
CA THR A 506 -25.66 16.80 -22.35
C THR A 506 -25.99 16.16 -21.00
N ARG A 507 -27.28 16.19 -20.63
CA ARG A 507 -27.82 15.48 -19.46
C ARG A 507 -28.34 14.07 -19.81
N ASN A 508 -28.62 13.82 -21.08
CA ASN A 508 -29.19 12.57 -21.57
C ASN A 508 -28.16 11.79 -22.39
N ASP A 509 -28.42 10.51 -22.62
CA ASP A 509 -27.66 9.72 -23.58
C ASP A 509 -28.04 10.13 -25.01
N ILE A 510 -27.04 10.12 -25.88
CA ILE A 510 -27.14 10.68 -27.23
C ILE A 510 -26.83 9.60 -28.26
N ARG A 511 -27.48 9.68 -29.42
CA ARG A 511 -27.07 8.87 -30.57
C ARG A 511 -25.82 9.49 -31.17
N ILE A 512 -24.73 8.72 -31.17
CA ILE A 512 -23.51 9.05 -31.90
C ILE A 512 -23.48 8.28 -33.23
N PRO A 513 -22.78 8.78 -34.27
CA PRO A 513 -22.54 7.98 -35.47
C PRO A 513 -21.84 6.66 -35.13
N GLN A 514 -22.07 5.63 -35.94
CA GLN A 514 -21.38 4.35 -35.78
C GLN A 514 -19.87 4.57 -35.83
N PHE A 515 -19.17 4.11 -34.80
CA PHE A 515 -17.73 4.25 -34.69
C PHE A 515 -17.10 2.87 -34.89
N THR A 516 -16.32 2.73 -35.96
CA THR A 516 -15.68 1.45 -36.30
C THR A 516 -14.18 1.64 -36.32
N VAL A 517 -13.47 0.80 -35.57
CA VAL A 517 -12.02 0.73 -35.56
C VAL A 517 -11.61 -0.37 -36.54
N HIS A 518 -10.86 -0.01 -37.58
CA HIS A 518 -10.43 -0.92 -38.64
C HIS A 518 -9.03 -1.43 -38.32
N PHE A 519 -8.94 -2.68 -37.90
CA PHE A 519 -7.66 -3.36 -37.74
C PHE A 519 -7.36 -4.20 -38.98
N LYS A 520 -6.08 -4.46 -39.23
CA LYS A 520 -5.67 -5.38 -40.30
C LYS A 520 -6.32 -6.75 -40.09
N GLY A 521 -7.21 -7.11 -41.03
CA GLY A 521 -7.97 -8.35 -41.03
C GLY A 521 -9.32 -8.31 -40.30
N ALA A 522 -9.77 -7.15 -39.81
CA ALA A 522 -11.04 -7.06 -39.08
C ALA A 522 -11.57 -5.65 -38.76
N ASP A 523 -12.88 -5.56 -38.59
CA ASP A 523 -13.58 -4.34 -38.17
C ASP A 523 -14.21 -4.51 -36.77
N LEU A 524 -13.87 -3.61 -35.84
CA LEU A 524 -14.44 -3.57 -34.50
C LEU A 524 -15.40 -2.39 -34.35
N LYS A 525 -16.70 -2.68 -34.22
CA LYS A 525 -17.74 -1.68 -33.98
C LYS A 525 -17.83 -1.37 -32.49
N LEU A 526 -17.51 -0.14 -32.10
CA LEU A 526 -17.59 0.31 -30.71
C LEU A 526 -19.00 0.76 -30.35
N ARG A 527 -19.39 0.53 -29.09
CA ARG A 527 -20.63 1.10 -28.54
C ARG A 527 -20.43 2.56 -28.15
N HIS A 528 -21.52 3.27 -27.94
CA HIS A 528 -21.48 4.69 -27.57
C HIS A 528 -20.63 4.96 -26.32
N ASP A 529 -20.69 4.06 -25.33
CA ASP A 529 -20.00 4.10 -24.04
C ASP A 529 -18.50 3.80 -24.16
N ASN A 530 -18.08 3.16 -25.26
CA ASN A 530 -16.67 2.93 -25.56
C ASN A 530 -16.03 4.11 -26.30
N VAL A 531 -16.84 4.95 -26.96
CA VAL A 531 -16.39 6.08 -27.78
C VAL A 531 -16.45 7.38 -26.97
N LEU A 532 -17.56 7.63 -26.28
CA LEU A 532 -17.74 8.80 -25.44
C LEU A 532 -18.02 8.39 -23.99
N VAL A 533 -17.22 8.93 -23.06
CA VAL A 533 -17.32 8.69 -21.62
C VAL A 533 -17.94 9.89 -20.90
N ARG A 534 -18.84 9.62 -19.95
CA ARG A 534 -19.49 10.65 -19.15
C ARG A 534 -18.54 11.10 -18.04
N THR A 535 -18.06 12.35 -18.09
CA THR A 535 -17.12 12.92 -17.09
C THR A 535 -17.82 13.71 -15.99
N SER A 536 -19.10 14.08 -16.18
CA SER A 536 -19.97 14.66 -15.15
C SER A 536 -21.45 14.49 -15.53
N ASN A 537 -22.38 14.94 -14.66
CA ASN A 537 -23.82 14.94 -14.93
C ASN A 537 -24.25 15.72 -16.18
N VAL A 538 -23.35 16.54 -16.74
CA VAL A 538 -23.62 17.40 -17.89
C VAL A 538 -22.55 17.30 -18.99
N SER A 539 -21.56 16.41 -18.87
CA SER A 539 -20.42 16.34 -19.79
C SER A 539 -20.20 14.93 -20.32
N LEU A 540 -20.09 14.82 -21.65
CA LEU A 540 -19.80 13.61 -22.38
C LEU A 540 -18.61 13.85 -23.32
N CYS A 541 -17.52 13.11 -23.15
CA CYS A 541 -16.22 13.41 -23.76
C CYS A 541 -15.66 12.23 -24.55
N LEU A 542 -14.89 12.50 -25.62
CA LEU A 542 -14.21 11.48 -26.41
C LEU A 542 -13.22 10.70 -25.55
N ALA A 543 -13.35 9.38 -25.50
CA ALA A 543 -12.48 8.46 -24.76
C ALA A 543 -11.15 8.18 -25.48
N ALA A 544 -10.60 9.20 -26.14
CA ALA A 544 -9.32 9.14 -26.84
C ALA A 544 -8.52 10.43 -26.66
N LYS A 545 -7.19 10.34 -26.77
CA LYS A 545 -6.27 11.47 -26.70
C LYS A 545 -5.22 11.43 -27.81
N PRO A 546 -4.73 12.60 -28.25
CA PRO A 546 -3.63 12.69 -29.20
C PRO A 546 -2.29 12.34 -28.54
N VAL A 547 -1.41 11.65 -29.27
CA VAL A 547 -0.04 11.35 -28.87
C VAL A 547 0.92 11.56 -30.05
N GLN A 548 2.16 11.99 -29.79
CA GLN A 548 3.19 12.18 -30.81
C GLN A 548 3.80 10.86 -31.29
N ASP A 549 3.93 9.89 -30.38
CA ASP A 549 4.66 8.64 -30.63
C ASP A 549 3.72 7.43 -30.69
N LEU A 550 3.63 6.68 -29.59
CA LEU A 550 3.08 5.33 -29.55
C LEU A 550 1.57 5.32 -29.35
N ALA A 551 0.82 4.86 -30.35
CA ALA A 551 -0.61 4.66 -30.23
C ALA A 551 -0.94 3.50 -29.27
N ILE A 552 -2.02 3.65 -28.49
CA ILE A 552 -2.49 2.64 -27.54
C ILE A 552 -4.02 2.48 -27.66
N TYR A 553 -4.50 1.26 -27.77
CA TYR A 553 -5.88 0.87 -27.65
C TYR A 553 -6.20 0.61 -26.17
N GLY A 554 -6.92 1.53 -25.54
CA GLY A 554 -7.11 1.57 -24.08
C GLY A 554 -8.35 0.85 -23.56
N ASN A 555 -8.49 0.82 -22.23
CA ASN A 555 -9.51 0.07 -21.50
C ASN A 555 -10.93 0.46 -21.86
N LEU A 556 -11.24 1.76 -21.95
CA LEU A 556 -12.60 2.21 -22.23
C LEU A 556 -13.11 1.67 -23.58
N ALA A 557 -12.22 1.52 -24.56
CA ALA A 557 -12.57 0.90 -25.84
C ALA A 557 -12.77 -0.63 -25.74
N GLN A 558 -12.18 -1.27 -24.74
CA GLN A 558 -12.26 -2.71 -24.48
C GLN A 558 -13.42 -3.12 -23.53
N VAL A 559 -14.01 -2.17 -22.79
CA VAL A 559 -15.11 -2.44 -21.86
C VAL A 559 -16.28 -3.12 -22.58
N ASN A 560 -16.86 -4.14 -21.94
CA ASN A 560 -17.93 -5.01 -22.47
C ASN A 560 -17.51 -5.91 -23.64
N PHE A 561 -16.22 -5.98 -23.98
CA PHE A 561 -15.69 -6.97 -24.89
C PHE A 561 -14.93 -8.06 -24.11
N LEU A 562 -15.19 -9.31 -24.45
CA LEU A 562 -14.29 -10.41 -24.16
C LEU A 562 -13.14 -10.36 -25.16
N VAL A 563 -11.95 -10.05 -24.67
CA VAL A 563 -10.71 -9.99 -25.45
C VAL A 563 -9.96 -11.30 -25.29
N GLY A 564 -9.83 -12.07 -26.35
CA GLY A 564 -9.08 -13.31 -26.43
C GLY A 564 -7.74 -13.12 -27.12
N TYR A 565 -6.75 -13.85 -26.64
CA TYR A 565 -5.40 -13.82 -27.18
C TYR A 565 -4.86 -15.25 -27.33
N ASP A 566 -4.43 -15.61 -28.54
CA ASP A 566 -3.80 -16.89 -28.85
C ASP A 566 -2.32 -16.65 -29.20
N LEU A 567 -1.39 -16.98 -28.31
CA LEU A 567 0.06 -16.85 -28.53
C LEU A 567 0.59 -17.82 -29.59
N VAL A 568 -0.11 -18.93 -29.84
CA VAL A 568 0.32 -19.95 -30.79
C VAL A 568 -0.05 -19.53 -32.21
N LYS A 569 -1.32 -19.18 -32.42
CA LYS A 569 -1.81 -18.61 -33.69
C LYS A 569 -1.40 -17.15 -33.87
N ARG A 570 -0.96 -16.53 -32.78
CA ARG A 570 -0.58 -15.13 -32.64
C ARG A 570 -1.74 -14.15 -32.80
N THR A 571 -3.00 -14.57 -32.65
CA THR A 571 -4.18 -13.79 -32.99
C THR A 571 -4.87 -13.14 -31.79
N VAL A 572 -5.29 -11.87 -31.92
CA VAL A 572 -6.19 -11.18 -30.96
C VAL A 572 -7.64 -11.18 -31.43
N SER A 573 -8.55 -11.51 -30.53
CA SER A 573 -9.98 -11.67 -30.79
C SER A 573 -10.85 -10.85 -29.85
N PHE A 574 -11.88 -10.22 -30.38
CA PHE A 574 -12.87 -9.46 -29.60
C PHE A 574 -14.24 -10.08 -29.78
N ARG A 575 -15.00 -10.20 -28.69
CA ARG A 575 -16.41 -10.60 -28.73
C ARG A 575 -17.21 -9.72 -27.79
N LEU A 576 -18.22 -9.03 -28.31
CA LEU A 576 -19.12 -8.25 -27.48
C LEU A 576 -19.86 -9.17 -26.49
N LEU A 577 -19.87 -8.82 -25.21
CA LEU A 577 -20.66 -9.51 -24.20
C LEU A 577 -21.91 -8.69 -23.90
N ILE A 578 -23.07 -9.30 -24.12
CA ILE A 578 -24.37 -8.72 -23.80
C ILE A 578 -24.71 -9.16 -22.38
N VAL A 579 -24.70 -8.23 -21.43
CA VAL A 579 -25.16 -8.47 -20.06
C VAL A 579 -26.62 -8.02 -19.97
N GLY A 580 -27.55 -8.98 -19.94
CA GLY A 580 -28.95 -8.79 -19.53
C GLY A 580 -29.93 -8.22 -20.57
N ASP A 581 -30.68 -9.14 -21.18
CA ASP A 581 -32.01 -9.09 -21.83
C ASP A 581 -32.42 -8.04 -22.91
N HIS A 582 -32.88 -8.66 -24.03
CA HIS A 582 -33.48 -8.17 -25.28
C HIS A 582 -32.46 -7.92 -26.42
N GLU A 583 -32.39 -8.74 -27.48
CA GLU A 583 -33.46 -9.45 -28.20
C GLU A 583 -33.18 -10.94 -28.44
N MET A 584 -34.25 -11.75 -28.27
CA MET A 584 -34.42 -13.02 -28.97
C MET A 584 -34.77 -12.78 -30.44
N LYS A 585 -34.23 -13.57 -31.38
CA LYS A 585 -34.96 -14.65 -32.07
C LYS A 585 -34.11 -15.27 -33.21
N SER A 586 -34.28 -16.59 -33.33
CA SER A 586 -34.01 -17.51 -34.46
C SER A 586 -34.03 -16.85 -35.85
N ILE A 587 -33.22 -17.25 -36.85
CA ILE A 587 -32.93 -18.60 -37.38
C ILE A 587 -31.44 -18.78 -37.66
#